data_AF-A0A9E4L1F5-F1
#
_entry.id   AF-A0A9E4L1F5-F1
#
_cell.length_a   1.000
_cell.length_b   1.000
_cell.length_c   1.000
_cell.angle_alpha   90.00
_cell.angle_beta   90.00
_cell.angle_gamma   90.00
#
_symmetry.space_group_name_H-M   'P 1'
#
loop_
_entity.id
_entity.type
_entity.pdbx_description
1 polymer ?
#
loop_
_entity_poly.entity_id
_entity_poly.type
_entity_poly.pdbx_seq_one_letter_code
_entity_poly.pdbx_strand_id
1 'polypeptide(L)'
;MRTPRYTALLFASLMSGIIGFSRPSLLPAQPPAFLENPRPDSFQSGIGVISGWVCEAEQIEVIFDDDETKPWQAAYGTSRNDTRGACGDDGTNGFGLLFNWSLLEPGRHTLSVRADGQEFAQATVTVTEFGAEFLEGVGRHARLEDFPREGTDSIVAWQESLQNFLIARTDPFAASIQSMDAVGDSITKAFNADINACPNEDQEELNWATSLTPDDGVVSQAERLESRQDAAIKVVSPNSAESGATMLDDFVEQTQQIKANLEPLAAPRYTTVVLGHNDICGGMIDKLNASCPQGGDQDPNRHCRTTPEAFEREFRKGLDILIEVPDLKIGVASLVRVSQLCNHTQKASCVNDERVQAGVPCGEIWQFAPLVRENGICGSLTSDCSDERIADAYTMARQYRDILERVTYEYAAIPAGHASPTLVIGGEQVGGASKADGTQLSFSNASWEYKFTEQDVSCCDCFHPSSRGQTLASRLLFDGFTCSEGDVCCGESGSAVDNGRCTTEDTGGRFVPGLF
;
A
#
# COMPACT_ATOMS: atom_id res chain seq x y z
N MET A 1 69.75 59.71 -8.65
CA MET A 1 69.73 59.32 -7.22
C MET A 1 70.61 58.08 -7.08
N ARG A 2 71.92 58.27 -6.88
CA ARG A 2 72.67 57.99 -5.63
C ARG A 2 72.34 56.62 -5.00
N THR A 3 73.26 55.67 -5.26
CA THR A 3 73.71 54.54 -4.42
C THR A 3 73.95 54.96 -2.95
N PRO A 4 73.95 54.07 -1.93
CA PRO A 4 74.82 52.88 -1.90
C PRO A 4 74.36 51.61 -1.14
N ARG A 5 75.12 50.55 -1.44
CA ARG A 5 75.32 49.32 -0.67
C ARG A 5 75.78 49.65 0.76
N TYR A 6 75.25 48.93 1.75
CA TYR A 6 75.87 48.81 3.07
C TYR A 6 76.15 47.34 3.41
N THR A 7 77.44 47.08 3.52
CA THR A 7 78.11 45.95 4.15
C THR A 7 77.70 45.89 5.62
N ALA A 8 77.33 44.72 6.14
CA ALA A 8 77.20 44.48 7.57
C ALA A 8 78.13 43.34 7.98
N LEU A 9 78.95 43.64 9.00
CA LEU A 9 80.05 42.84 9.51
C LEU A 9 79.58 41.55 10.19
N LEU A 10 80.39 40.50 10.05
CA LEU A 10 80.43 39.38 10.99
C LEU A 10 80.81 39.89 12.38
N PHE A 11 79.93 39.66 13.35
CA PHE A 11 80.30 39.55 14.77
C PHE A 11 79.98 38.12 15.23
N ALA A 12 81.02 37.33 15.43
CA ALA A 12 80.94 36.07 16.14
C ALA A 12 80.89 36.39 17.64
N SER A 13 79.78 36.03 18.29
CA SER A 13 79.69 36.01 19.74
C SER A 13 79.25 34.60 20.17
N LEU A 14 80.20 33.80 20.65
CA LEU A 14 79.93 32.60 21.42
C LEU A 14 79.25 33.01 22.72
N MET A 15 78.03 32.55 22.95
CA MET A 15 77.42 32.49 24.27
C MET A 15 76.77 31.11 24.41
N SER A 16 77.45 30.25 25.16
CA SER A 16 76.96 28.95 25.60
C SER A 16 75.76 29.15 26.52
N GLY A 17 74.56 28.96 25.97
CA GLY A 17 73.32 28.80 26.74
C GLY A 17 72.82 27.37 26.58
N ILE A 18 72.81 26.61 27.67
CA ILE A 18 72.15 25.30 27.75
C ILE A 18 70.65 25.55 27.62
N ILE A 19 70.12 25.42 26.40
CA ILE A 19 68.67 25.33 26.18
C ILE A 19 68.31 23.87 26.42
N GLY A 20 67.68 23.61 27.57
CA GLY A 20 66.97 22.36 27.77
C GLY A 20 65.87 22.28 26.72
N PHE A 21 66.02 21.37 25.75
CA PHE A 21 64.93 20.97 24.86
C PHE A 21 63.90 20.22 25.71
N SER A 22 62.92 20.93 26.26
CA SER A 22 61.62 20.32 26.53
C SER A 22 61.04 19.93 25.17
N ARG A 23 61.06 18.63 24.86
CA ARG A 23 60.29 18.08 23.74
C ARG A 23 58.83 18.53 23.95
N PRO A 24 58.20 19.23 23.00
CA PRO A 24 56.75 19.30 23.01
C PRO A 24 56.25 17.86 22.93
N SER A 25 55.42 17.45 23.88
CA SER A 25 54.63 16.24 23.74
C SER A 25 53.78 16.40 22.48
N LEU A 26 54.24 15.84 21.37
CA LEU A 26 53.42 15.64 20.18
C LEU A 26 52.33 14.67 20.62
N LEU A 27 51.16 15.19 20.94
CA LEU A 27 49.95 14.37 20.95
C LEU A 27 49.85 13.73 19.56
N PRO A 28 49.64 12.41 19.44
CA PRO A 28 49.43 11.79 18.14
C PRO A 28 48.29 12.53 17.43
N ALA A 29 48.49 12.81 16.14
CA ALA A 29 47.40 13.30 15.30
C ALA A 29 46.30 12.23 15.31
N GLN A 30 45.06 12.61 15.61
CA GLN A 30 43.96 11.66 15.62
C GLN A 30 43.80 11.03 14.24
N PRO A 31 43.51 9.72 14.16
CA PRO A 31 43.22 9.08 12.89
C PRO A 31 42.04 9.81 12.23
N PRO A 32 42.03 9.95 10.90
CA PRO A 32 40.86 10.50 10.21
C PRO A 32 39.61 9.71 10.60
N ALA A 33 38.58 10.43 10.99
CA ALA A 33 37.35 9.86 11.50
C ALA A 33 36.19 10.80 11.20
N PHE A 34 34.97 10.26 11.12
CA PHE A 34 33.79 11.04 10.82
C PHE A 34 32.53 10.38 11.38
N LEU A 35 31.74 11.16 12.11
CA LEU A 35 30.37 10.82 12.49
C LEU A 35 29.41 11.23 11.38
N GLU A 36 28.70 10.26 10.82
CA GLU A 36 27.75 10.47 9.72
C GLU A 36 26.33 10.66 10.25
N ASN A 37 25.89 9.74 11.09
CA ASN A 37 24.57 9.77 11.72
C ASN A 37 24.72 9.61 13.24
N PRO A 38 24.06 10.45 14.05
CA PRO A 38 23.26 11.60 13.66
C PRO A 38 24.11 12.81 13.26
N ARG A 39 23.52 13.75 12.50
CA ARG A 39 24.13 15.07 12.24
C ARG A 39 23.83 16.04 13.39
N PRO A 40 24.68 17.05 13.65
CA PRO A 40 24.37 18.10 14.62
C PRO A 40 23.02 18.78 14.33
N ASP A 41 22.31 19.12 15.41
CA ASP A 41 20.99 19.76 15.41
C ASP A 41 19.88 18.97 14.68
N SER A 42 20.07 17.65 14.54
CA SER A 42 19.03 16.77 13.99
C SER A 42 18.02 16.32 15.04
N PHE A 43 16.86 15.89 14.57
CA PHE A 43 15.83 15.24 15.36
C PHE A 43 16.03 13.73 15.32
N GLN A 44 15.90 13.08 16.47
CA GLN A 44 16.02 11.63 16.60
C GLN A 44 14.79 11.07 17.32
N SER A 45 14.29 9.94 16.84
CA SER A 45 13.12 9.25 17.39
C SER A 45 13.17 7.78 17.01
N GLY A 46 12.54 6.94 17.82
CA GLY A 46 12.42 5.51 17.55
C GLY A 46 13.76 4.78 17.55
N ILE A 47 13.89 3.76 16.70
CA ILE A 47 15.07 2.92 16.61
C ILE A 47 15.89 3.31 15.37
N GLY A 48 17.15 3.69 15.58
CA GLY A 48 18.05 4.14 14.51
C GLY A 48 19.49 3.63 14.68
N VAL A 49 20.36 4.00 13.75
CA VAL A 49 21.78 3.64 13.80
C VAL A 49 22.63 4.89 13.97
N ILE A 50 23.49 4.89 15.00
CA ILE A 50 24.59 5.84 15.13
C ILE A 50 25.76 5.27 14.35
N SER A 51 26.23 5.96 13.31
CA SER A 51 27.16 5.41 12.33
C SER A 51 28.20 6.40 11.86
N GLY A 52 29.34 5.87 11.42
CA GLY A 52 30.40 6.64 10.82
C GLY A 52 31.59 5.76 10.45
N TRP A 53 32.77 6.37 10.38
CA TRP A 53 34.01 5.65 10.16
C TRP A 53 35.17 6.27 10.93
N VAL A 54 36.18 5.44 11.21
CA VAL A 54 37.46 5.81 11.81
C VAL A 54 38.54 4.92 11.21
N CYS A 55 39.71 5.47 10.86
CA CYS A 55 40.74 4.68 10.18
C CYS A 55 41.38 3.60 11.05
N GLU A 56 41.46 3.83 12.36
CA GLU A 56 42.08 2.89 13.29
C GLU A 56 41.41 3.03 14.66
N ALA A 57 40.88 1.92 15.18
CA ALA A 57 40.33 1.80 16.51
C ALA A 57 40.30 0.32 16.93
N GLU A 58 40.48 0.04 18.22
CA GLU A 58 40.16 -1.26 18.82
C GLU A 58 38.69 -1.29 19.29
N GLN A 59 38.21 -0.16 19.81
CA GLN A 59 36.84 0.01 20.30
C GLN A 59 36.27 1.38 19.96
N ILE A 60 34.95 1.40 19.70
CA ILE A 60 34.18 2.62 19.51
C ILE A 60 33.09 2.70 20.57
N GLU A 61 33.07 3.81 21.30
CA GLU A 61 32.11 4.07 22.38
C GLU A 61 31.32 5.34 22.08
N VAL A 62 30.03 5.32 22.38
CA VAL A 62 29.14 6.48 22.36
C VAL A 62 28.73 6.82 23.79
N ILE A 63 28.90 8.07 24.18
CA ILE A 63 28.55 8.59 25.51
C ILE A 63 27.53 9.69 25.34
N PHE A 64 26.43 9.60 26.09
CA PHE A 64 25.38 10.62 26.09
C PHE A 64 25.52 11.51 27.33
N ASP A 65 25.40 12.83 27.11
CA ASP A 65 25.36 13.87 28.15
C ASP A 65 26.49 13.81 29.17
N ASP A 66 27.68 13.44 28.70
CA ASP A 66 28.88 13.26 29.51
C ASP A 66 28.72 12.22 30.66
N ASP A 67 27.74 11.31 30.56
CA ASP A 67 27.56 10.20 31.50
C ASP A 67 28.56 9.07 31.23
N GLU A 68 29.78 9.27 31.72
CA GLU A 68 30.89 8.30 31.67
C GLU A 68 30.55 6.95 32.33
N THR A 69 29.45 6.84 33.09
CA THR A 69 29.07 5.58 33.74
C THR A 69 28.35 4.61 32.79
N LYS A 70 27.93 5.08 31.60
CA LYS A 70 27.18 4.30 30.62
C LYS A 70 27.72 4.47 29.19
N PRO A 71 28.96 4.03 28.89
CA PRO A 71 29.43 3.98 27.52
C PRO A 71 28.68 2.90 26.72
N TRP A 72 28.24 3.26 25.51
CA TRP A 72 27.58 2.34 24.58
C TRP A 72 28.57 1.88 23.52
N GLN A 73 28.90 0.59 23.52
CA GLN A 73 29.84 0.01 22.56
C GLN A 73 29.21 -0.12 21.16
N ALA A 74 29.80 0.54 20.17
CA ALA A 74 29.47 0.35 18.76
C ALA A 74 30.27 -0.82 18.17
N ALA A 75 29.69 -1.52 17.20
CA ALA A 75 30.41 -2.46 16.36
C ALA A 75 31.30 -1.69 15.39
N TYR A 76 32.54 -2.14 15.20
CA TYR A 76 33.54 -1.55 14.28
C TYR A 76 34.09 -2.64 13.35
N GLY A 77 34.64 -2.24 12.19
CA GLY A 77 35.22 -3.18 11.21
C GLY A 77 34.34 -3.47 10.01
N THR A 78 33.26 -2.71 9.78
CA THR A 78 32.38 -2.91 8.62
C THR A 78 32.96 -2.27 7.35
N SER A 79 32.65 -2.83 6.18
CA SER A 79 33.22 -2.36 4.92
C SER A 79 32.72 -0.96 4.51
N ARG A 80 33.68 -0.10 4.19
CA ARG A 80 33.59 1.28 3.72
C ARG A 80 34.67 1.55 2.68
N ASN A 81 34.50 0.95 1.50
CA ASN A 81 35.47 1.03 0.40
C ASN A 81 35.83 2.46 -0.04
N ASP A 82 34.94 3.41 0.22
CA ASP A 82 35.10 4.84 -0.02
C ASP A 82 36.13 5.49 0.92
N THR A 83 36.42 4.90 2.08
CA THR A 83 37.37 5.43 3.07
C THR A 83 38.83 5.00 2.82
N ARG A 84 39.07 4.02 1.94
CA ARG A 84 40.42 3.50 1.64
C ARG A 84 41.43 4.57 1.26
N GLY A 85 41.00 5.60 0.53
CA GLY A 85 41.86 6.72 0.16
C GLY A 85 42.26 7.60 1.35
N ALA A 86 41.36 7.77 2.32
CA ALA A 86 41.59 8.56 3.52
C ALA A 86 42.41 7.80 4.58
N CYS A 87 42.17 6.50 4.70
CA CYS A 87 42.77 5.67 5.75
C CYS A 87 43.99 4.85 5.31
N GLY A 88 44.13 4.60 3.99
CA GLY A 88 45.27 3.86 3.45
C GLY A 88 45.25 2.36 3.73
N ASP A 89 44.09 1.78 4.00
CA ASP A 89 43.86 0.39 4.40
C ASP A 89 42.90 -0.37 3.44
N ASP A 90 42.37 -1.51 3.88
CA ASP A 90 41.45 -2.35 3.12
C ASP A 90 40.00 -1.84 3.08
N GLY A 91 39.71 -0.74 3.79
CA GLY A 91 38.41 -0.10 3.85
C GLY A 91 37.47 -0.71 4.87
N THR A 92 37.95 -1.44 5.89
CA THR A 92 37.11 -1.98 6.98
C THR A 92 36.95 -0.99 8.14
N ASN A 93 36.56 0.24 7.83
CA ASN A 93 36.64 1.37 8.76
C ASN A 93 35.29 1.82 9.33
N GLY A 94 34.19 1.14 8.97
CA GLY A 94 32.85 1.55 9.38
C GLY A 94 32.50 1.10 10.80
N PHE A 95 31.84 1.97 11.57
CA PHE A 95 31.20 1.63 12.83
C PHE A 95 29.69 1.86 12.81
N GLY A 96 28.96 1.13 13.66
CA GLY A 96 27.52 1.26 13.84
C GLY A 96 27.04 0.81 15.22
N LEU A 97 26.13 1.57 15.81
CA LEU A 97 25.39 1.22 17.02
C LEU A 97 23.89 1.33 16.72
N LEU A 98 23.17 0.21 16.75
CA LEU A 98 21.70 0.22 16.77
C LEU A 98 21.24 0.73 18.14
N PHE A 99 20.47 1.80 18.15
CA PHE A 99 20.07 2.49 19.37
C PHE A 99 18.58 2.83 19.34
N ASN A 100 17.90 2.57 20.46
CA ASN A 100 16.54 3.05 20.69
C ASN A 100 16.61 4.42 21.36
N TRP A 101 16.26 5.47 20.62
CA TRP A 101 16.32 6.85 21.11
C TRP A 101 15.36 7.11 22.26
N SER A 102 14.29 6.32 22.41
CA SER A 102 13.35 6.40 23.53
C SER A 102 13.93 5.92 24.87
N LEU A 103 15.18 5.42 24.90
CA LEU A 103 15.93 5.18 26.15
C LEU A 103 16.45 6.48 26.78
N LEU A 104 16.42 7.59 26.04
CA LEU A 104 16.72 8.93 26.53
C LEU A 104 15.40 9.66 26.81
N GLU A 105 15.41 10.57 27.78
CA GLU A 105 14.27 11.46 28.03
C GLU A 105 14.00 12.37 26.82
N PRO A 106 12.78 12.88 26.61
CA PRO A 106 12.53 13.89 25.58
C PRO A 106 13.36 15.15 25.82
N GLY A 107 14.07 15.63 24.79
CA GLY A 107 14.85 16.86 24.90
C GLY A 107 16.15 16.89 24.11
N ARG A 108 17.02 17.84 24.46
CA ARG A 108 18.34 17.98 23.83
C ARG A 108 19.35 17.07 24.52
N HIS A 109 20.05 16.26 23.73
CA HIS A 109 21.12 15.37 24.19
C HIS A 109 22.39 15.63 23.39
N THR A 110 23.55 15.49 24.04
CA THR A 110 24.84 15.57 23.37
C THR A 110 25.49 14.19 23.38
N LEU A 111 25.79 13.65 22.20
CA LEU A 111 26.58 12.43 22.08
C LEU A 111 28.05 12.77 21.79
N SER A 112 28.95 12.15 22.53
CA SER A 112 30.40 12.10 22.27
C SER A 112 30.74 10.71 21.74
N VAL A 113 31.42 10.64 20.60
CA VAL A 113 31.91 9.38 20.01
C VAL A 113 33.42 9.31 20.16
N ARG A 114 33.88 8.19 20.75
CA ARG A 114 35.27 7.97 21.13
C ARG A 114 35.83 6.74 20.44
N ALA A 115 37.08 6.84 19.98
CA ALA A 115 37.90 5.73 19.54
C ALA A 115 38.97 5.50 20.60
N ASP A 116 39.03 4.30 21.17
CA ASP A 116 40.00 3.90 22.20
C ASP A 116 40.07 4.90 23.38
N GLY A 117 38.91 5.39 23.80
CA GLY A 117 38.75 6.36 24.89
C GLY A 117 39.00 7.82 24.51
N GLN A 118 39.40 8.13 23.27
CA GLN A 118 39.60 9.49 22.80
C GLN A 118 38.42 9.98 21.93
N GLU A 119 37.77 11.07 22.34
CA GLU A 119 36.71 11.70 21.54
C GLU A 119 37.26 12.19 20.20
N PHE A 120 36.58 11.84 19.12
CA PHE A 120 36.87 12.34 17.77
C PHE A 120 35.67 13.07 17.14
N ALA A 121 34.46 12.89 17.67
CA ALA A 121 33.26 13.56 17.18
C ALA A 121 32.26 13.81 18.32
N GLN A 122 31.49 14.88 18.16
CA GLN A 122 30.37 15.22 19.03
C GLN A 122 29.20 15.70 18.17
N ALA A 123 27.97 15.37 18.57
CA ALA A 123 26.76 15.93 17.98
C ALA A 123 25.71 16.18 19.05
N THR A 124 25.03 17.33 18.96
CA THR A 124 23.82 17.58 19.75
C THR A 124 22.60 17.24 18.91
N VAL A 125 21.65 16.51 19.49
CA VAL A 125 20.40 16.07 18.87
C VAL A 125 19.21 16.44 19.74
N THR A 126 18.02 16.45 19.16
CA THR A 126 16.76 16.55 19.90
C THR A 126 16.01 15.24 19.81
N VAL A 127 15.82 14.56 20.94
CA VAL A 127 15.02 13.34 21.06
C VAL A 127 13.56 13.69 21.25
N THR A 128 12.69 13.06 20.45
CA THR A 128 11.24 13.10 20.61
C THR A 128 10.71 11.67 20.68
N GLU A 129 9.87 11.40 21.67
CA GLU A 129 9.27 10.08 21.91
C GLU A 129 7.82 10.22 22.43
N PHE A 130 7.16 9.09 22.68
CA PHE A 130 5.71 9.02 22.92
C PHE A 130 5.34 8.69 24.39
N GLY A 131 6.28 8.85 25.32
CA GLY A 131 6.16 8.49 26.73
C GLY A 131 6.37 7.00 27.01
N ALA A 132 7.01 6.26 26.08
CA ALA A 132 7.24 4.83 26.19
C ALA A 132 8.50 4.41 25.42
N GLU A 133 9.29 3.51 26.02
CA GLU A 133 10.50 2.97 25.36
C GLU A 133 10.18 2.23 24.06
N PHE A 134 9.04 1.53 24.01
CA PHE A 134 8.58 0.81 22.82
C PHE A 134 7.05 0.78 22.80
N LEU A 135 6.46 1.34 21.74
CA LEU A 135 5.01 1.32 21.51
C LEU A 135 4.58 0.05 20.77
N GLU A 136 3.49 -0.55 21.24
CA GLU A 136 2.87 -1.75 20.68
C GLU A 136 1.36 -1.56 20.51
N GLY A 137 0.78 -2.26 19.54
CA GLY A 137 -0.65 -2.21 19.24
C GLY A 137 -1.12 -0.86 18.68
N VAL A 138 -0.22 -0.06 18.12
CA VAL A 138 -0.55 1.25 17.56
C VAL A 138 -0.14 1.32 16.09
N GLY A 139 -0.93 2.04 15.31
CA GLY A 139 -0.57 2.31 13.93
C GLY A 139 -1.30 3.52 13.40
N ARG A 140 -0.68 4.13 12.40
CA ARG A 140 -1.29 5.20 11.62
C ARG A 140 -0.59 5.26 10.27
N HIS A 141 -1.33 5.74 9.28
CA HIS A 141 -0.74 6.25 8.04
C HIS A 141 -1.07 7.74 7.90
N ALA A 142 -0.25 8.42 7.13
CA ALA A 142 -0.46 9.80 6.76
C ALA A 142 -0.01 10.02 5.32
N ARG A 143 -0.73 10.87 4.61
CA ARG A 143 -0.34 11.37 3.29
C ARG A 143 0.50 12.62 3.47
N LEU A 144 1.65 12.64 2.84
CA LEU A 144 2.54 13.80 2.70
C LEU A 144 2.34 14.31 1.27
N GLU A 145 1.61 15.41 1.15
CA GLU A 145 1.33 16.08 -0.12
C GLU A 145 2.61 16.78 -0.63
N ASP A 146 2.78 16.82 -1.95
CA ASP A 146 3.88 17.54 -2.62
C ASP A 146 5.29 17.14 -2.13
N PHE A 147 5.46 15.88 -1.72
CA PHE A 147 6.70 15.31 -1.24
C PHE A 147 7.10 14.04 -2.02
N PRO A 148 8.36 13.94 -2.50
CA PRO A 148 9.52 14.82 -2.22
C PRO A 148 9.60 16.09 -3.07
N ARG A 149 8.61 16.34 -3.92
CA ARG A 149 8.49 17.51 -4.79
C ARG A 149 7.02 17.76 -5.11
N GLU A 150 6.71 18.99 -5.48
CA GLU A 150 5.39 19.42 -5.93
C GLU A 150 4.81 18.48 -7.00
N GLY A 151 3.53 18.14 -6.85
CA GLY A 151 2.77 17.22 -7.71
C GLY A 151 3.01 15.73 -7.47
N THR A 152 3.79 15.34 -6.46
CA THR A 152 3.98 13.94 -6.06
C THR A 152 3.62 13.77 -4.60
N ASP A 153 2.90 12.70 -4.27
CA ASP A 153 2.55 12.40 -2.89
C ASP A 153 3.27 11.17 -2.36
N SER A 154 3.51 11.17 -1.05
CA SER A 154 4.06 10.02 -0.33
C SER A 154 3.12 9.62 0.80
N ILE A 155 2.72 8.35 0.85
CA ILE A 155 2.09 7.80 2.06
C ILE A 155 3.19 7.31 2.98
N VAL A 156 3.18 7.78 4.21
CA VAL A 156 3.98 7.23 5.29
C VAL A 156 3.12 6.40 6.23
N ALA A 157 3.66 5.28 6.71
CA ALA A 157 2.98 4.39 7.65
C ALA A 157 3.89 4.05 8.84
N TRP A 158 3.29 4.02 10.02
CA TRP A 158 3.96 3.60 11.24
C TRP A 158 4.47 2.16 11.13
N GLN A 159 5.70 1.93 11.57
CA GLN A 159 6.32 0.61 11.69
C GLN A 159 6.79 0.43 13.13
N GLU A 160 6.06 -0.37 13.91
CA GLU A 160 6.38 -0.63 15.32
C GLU A 160 7.80 -1.18 15.50
N SER A 161 8.26 -2.05 14.61
CA SER A 161 9.61 -2.61 14.66
C SER A 161 10.74 -1.57 14.57
N LEU A 162 10.44 -0.39 14.02
CA LEU A 162 11.36 0.73 13.88
C LEU A 162 11.00 1.91 14.78
N GLN A 163 9.83 1.86 15.42
CA GLN A 163 9.25 2.97 16.18
C GLN A 163 9.24 4.28 15.37
N ASN A 164 8.90 4.19 14.08
CA ASN A 164 8.94 5.33 13.16
C ASN A 164 7.96 5.20 11.98
N PHE A 165 7.71 6.32 11.29
CA PHE A 165 6.97 6.36 10.02
C PHE A 165 7.91 6.11 8.84
N LEU A 166 7.60 5.13 7.99
CA LEU A 166 8.32 4.87 6.74
C LEU A 166 7.46 5.23 5.54
N ILE A 167 8.10 5.60 4.42
CA ILE A 167 7.43 5.74 3.13
C ILE A 167 6.92 4.37 2.68
N ALA A 168 5.61 4.21 2.66
CA ALA A 168 4.92 3.00 2.25
C ALA A 168 4.50 3.03 0.78
N ARG A 169 4.23 4.22 0.24
CA ARG A 169 3.85 4.43 -1.17
C ARG A 169 4.27 5.81 -1.64
N THR A 170 4.61 5.91 -2.92
CA THR A 170 4.73 7.19 -3.63
C THR A 170 3.78 7.18 -4.80
N ASP A 171 3.04 8.26 -5.01
CA ASP A 171 2.07 8.38 -6.08
C ASP A 171 2.33 9.67 -6.90
N PRO A 172 2.89 9.54 -8.11
CA PRO A 172 3.18 10.69 -8.97
C PRO A 172 1.95 11.25 -9.69
N PHE A 173 0.78 10.61 -9.59
CA PHE A 173 -0.45 11.01 -10.28
C PHE A 173 -1.47 11.69 -9.39
N ALA A 174 -1.33 11.48 -8.10
CA ALA A 174 -2.31 11.76 -7.07
C ALA A 174 -2.85 13.20 -7.06
N ALA A 175 -2.03 14.17 -7.43
CA ALA A 175 -2.37 15.60 -7.46
C ALA A 175 -2.68 16.13 -8.88
N SER A 176 -2.84 15.26 -9.88
CA SER A 176 -2.96 15.70 -11.27
C SER A 176 -3.93 14.92 -12.16
N ILE A 177 -4.68 13.93 -11.65
CA ILE A 177 -5.65 13.17 -12.46
C ILE A 177 -6.67 14.14 -13.10
N GLN A 178 -6.78 14.08 -14.42
CA GLN A 178 -7.66 14.93 -15.21
C GLN A 178 -8.93 14.21 -15.67
N SER A 179 -8.88 12.88 -15.79
CA SER A 179 -10.03 12.09 -16.23
C SER A 179 -10.06 10.70 -15.63
N MET A 180 -11.27 10.16 -15.46
CA MET A 180 -11.50 8.88 -14.79
C MET A 180 -12.63 8.05 -15.43
N ASP A 181 -12.43 6.73 -15.47
CA ASP A 181 -13.45 5.71 -15.74
C ASP A 181 -13.28 4.56 -14.73
N ALA A 182 -14.13 3.54 -14.78
CA ALA A 182 -14.08 2.38 -13.90
C ALA A 182 -14.51 1.10 -14.60
N VAL A 183 -13.74 0.02 -14.40
CA VAL A 183 -14.16 -1.36 -14.64
C VAL A 183 -14.83 -1.89 -13.38
N GLY A 184 -15.93 -2.60 -13.55
CA GLY A 184 -16.50 -3.38 -12.46
C GLY A 184 -17.84 -4.01 -12.78
N ASP A 185 -18.53 -4.39 -11.70
CA ASP A 185 -19.84 -5.00 -11.75
C ASP A 185 -20.90 -4.15 -11.04
N SER A 186 -21.95 -4.80 -10.52
CA SER A 186 -23.05 -4.17 -9.78
C SER A 186 -22.60 -3.42 -8.53
N ILE A 187 -21.42 -3.73 -7.96
CA ILE A 187 -20.83 -2.93 -6.89
C ILE A 187 -20.46 -1.54 -7.41
N THR A 188 -19.82 -1.46 -8.57
CA THR A 188 -19.40 -0.21 -9.21
C THR A 188 -20.57 0.53 -9.87
N LYS A 189 -21.71 -0.14 -10.06
CA LYS A 189 -22.99 0.49 -10.45
C LYS A 189 -23.85 0.96 -9.28
N ALA A 190 -23.40 0.73 -8.05
CA ALA A 190 -24.17 1.03 -6.84
C ALA A 190 -25.59 0.45 -6.85
N PHE A 191 -25.73 -0.78 -7.35
CA PHE A 191 -27.02 -1.48 -7.37
C PHE A 191 -27.60 -1.50 -5.94
N ASN A 192 -28.79 -0.92 -5.77
CA ASN A 192 -29.48 -0.79 -4.48
C ASN A 192 -28.66 -0.15 -3.33
N ALA A 193 -27.79 0.82 -3.64
CA ALA A 193 -27.09 1.56 -2.60
C ALA A 193 -28.05 2.38 -1.71
N ASP A 194 -29.11 2.98 -2.26
CA ASP A 194 -30.13 3.72 -1.51
C ASP A 194 -31.08 2.78 -0.76
N ILE A 195 -30.77 2.60 0.52
CA ILE A 195 -31.53 1.76 1.43
C ILE A 195 -32.93 2.31 1.79
N ASN A 196 -33.27 3.54 1.40
CA ASN A 196 -34.59 4.11 1.64
C ASN A 196 -35.52 3.88 0.44
N ALA A 197 -34.99 3.95 -0.78
CA ALA A 197 -35.76 3.79 -2.00
C ALA A 197 -35.89 2.32 -2.42
N CYS A 198 -34.83 1.52 -2.29
CA CYS A 198 -34.76 0.13 -2.77
C CYS A 198 -35.35 -0.09 -4.18
N PRO A 199 -34.84 0.61 -5.21
CA PRO A 199 -35.47 0.61 -6.53
C PRO A 199 -35.24 -0.70 -7.32
N ASN A 200 -34.30 -1.54 -6.88
CA ASN A 200 -33.88 -2.77 -7.54
C ASN A 200 -33.30 -2.52 -8.95
N GLU A 201 -32.44 -1.52 -9.05
CA GLU A 201 -31.72 -1.12 -10.25
C GLU A 201 -30.36 -0.49 -9.89
N ASP A 202 -29.54 -0.24 -10.92
CA ASP A 202 -28.29 0.51 -10.81
C ASP A 202 -28.57 1.95 -10.39
N GLN A 203 -27.74 2.49 -9.50
CA GLN A 203 -27.87 3.86 -8.97
C GLN A 203 -26.55 4.58 -9.18
N GLU A 204 -26.25 4.87 -10.44
CA GLU A 204 -24.98 5.43 -10.91
C GLU A 204 -24.60 6.73 -10.18
N GLU A 205 -25.60 7.50 -9.72
CA GLU A 205 -25.38 8.69 -8.91
C GLU A 205 -24.76 8.38 -7.55
N LEU A 206 -24.85 7.16 -7.02
CA LEU A 206 -24.31 6.73 -5.73
C LEU A 206 -23.05 5.85 -5.85
N ASN A 207 -22.44 5.77 -7.04
CA ASN A 207 -21.32 4.87 -7.23
C ASN A 207 -20.03 5.38 -6.58
N TRP A 208 -19.29 4.46 -5.94
CA TRP A 208 -18.07 4.77 -5.19
C TRP A 208 -16.92 5.34 -6.03
N ALA A 209 -16.94 5.17 -7.35
CA ALA A 209 -15.79 5.45 -8.20
C ALA A 209 -15.91 6.80 -8.92
N THR A 210 -16.90 6.95 -9.80
CA THR A 210 -16.96 8.02 -10.82
C THR A 210 -18.11 9.01 -10.62
N SER A 211 -18.97 8.85 -9.61
CA SER A 211 -20.04 9.83 -9.36
C SER A 211 -19.47 11.19 -8.96
N LEU A 212 -20.07 12.27 -9.48
CA LEU A 212 -19.82 13.65 -9.06
C LEU A 212 -21.13 14.29 -8.55
N THR A 213 -22.06 13.47 -8.08
CA THR A 213 -23.37 13.94 -7.61
C THR A 213 -23.21 14.54 -6.21
N PRO A 214 -23.38 15.86 -6.04
CA PRO A 214 -23.15 16.46 -4.73
C PRO A 214 -24.24 16.08 -3.73
N ASP A 215 -23.88 15.99 -2.46
CA ASP A 215 -24.78 15.78 -1.31
C ASP A 215 -25.68 14.53 -1.41
N ASP A 216 -25.24 13.50 -2.14
CA ASP A 216 -25.94 12.23 -2.34
C ASP A 216 -25.71 11.22 -1.19
N GLY A 217 -24.78 11.52 -0.29
CA GLY A 217 -24.38 10.67 0.83
C GLY A 217 -23.28 9.66 0.49
N VAL A 218 -22.71 9.71 -0.71
CA VAL A 218 -21.56 8.91 -1.14
C VAL A 218 -20.40 9.81 -1.52
N VAL A 219 -19.29 9.73 -0.79
CA VAL A 219 -18.07 10.43 -1.19
C VAL A 219 -17.26 9.54 -2.12
N SER A 220 -17.39 9.74 -3.44
CA SER A 220 -16.75 8.93 -4.48
C SER A 220 -15.24 9.20 -4.60
N GLN A 221 -14.51 8.36 -5.34
CA GLN A 221 -13.11 8.65 -5.63
C GLN A 221 -12.94 9.87 -6.55
N ALA A 222 -13.86 10.08 -7.48
CA ALA A 222 -13.87 11.27 -8.32
C ALA A 222 -13.96 12.55 -7.48
N GLU A 223 -14.86 12.61 -6.50
CA GLU A 223 -14.97 13.76 -5.58
C GLU A 223 -13.74 13.92 -4.69
N ARG A 224 -13.15 12.81 -4.22
CA ARG A 224 -11.88 12.84 -3.46
C ARG A 224 -10.76 13.43 -4.29
N LEU A 225 -10.68 13.08 -5.57
CA LEU A 225 -9.71 13.64 -6.51
C LEU A 225 -9.94 15.13 -6.70
N GLU A 226 -11.17 15.56 -7.00
CA GLU A 226 -11.50 16.99 -7.18
C GLU A 226 -11.16 17.81 -5.93
N SER A 227 -11.57 17.32 -4.75
CA SER A 227 -11.30 17.99 -3.48
C SER A 227 -9.81 18.09 -3.18
N ARG A 228 -9.01 17.12 -3.61
CA ARG A 228 -7.58 17.06 -3.31
C ARG A 228 -6.77 17.99 -4.18
N GLN A 229 -7.06 18.02 -5.48
CA GLN A 229 -6.30 18.83 -6.43
C GLN A 229 -6.88 20.25 -6.60
N ASP A 230 -7.97 20.56 -5.90
CA ASP A 230 -8.73 21.82 -6.04
C ASP A 230 -9.08 22.12 -7.50
N ALA A 231 -9.40 21.07 -8.28
CA ALA A 231 -9.73 21.19 -9.69
C ALA A 231 -10.67 20.09 -10.14
N ALA A 232 -11.61 20.46 -11.02
CA ALA A 232 -12.58 19.53 -11.57
C ALA A 232 -11.93 18.44 -12.43
N ILE A 233 -12.50 17.24 -12.42
CA ILE A 233 -12.08 16.14 -13.30
C ILE A 233 -13.17 15.78 -14.30
N LYS A 234 -12.76 15.21 -15.43
CA LYS A 234 -13.70 14.63 -16.38
C LYS A 234 -13.95 13.16 -16.06
N VAL A 235 -15.14 12.83 -15.56
CA VAL A 235 -15.58 11.44 -15.39
C VAL A 235 -16.34 10.93 -16.61
N VAL A 236 -16.18 9.64 -16.89
CA VAL A 236 -17.06 8.89 -17.78
C VAL A 236 -18.33 8.51 -16.99
N SER A 237 -19.49 8.87 -17.53
CA SER A 237 -20.79 8.67 -16.90
C SER A 237 -21.86 8.31 -17.94
N PRO A 238 -22.53 7.15 -17.82
CA PRO A 238 -22.20 6.07 -16.88
C PRO A 238 -20.77 5.54 -17.11
N ASN A 239 -20.15 4.99 -16.07
CA ASN A 239 -18.83 4.35 -16.20
C ASN A 239 -18.91 3.04 -17.00
N SER A 240 -17.77 2.48 -17.37
CA SER A 240 -17.66 1.26 -18.17
C SER A 240 -17.93 -0.05 -17.38
N ALA A 241 -18.33 0.01 -16.11
CA ALA A 241 -18.78 -1.18 -15.38
C ALA A 241 -20.10 -1.73 -15.98
N GLU A 242 -20.48 -2.95 -15.63
CA GLU A 242 -21.79 -3.52 -16.01
C GLU A 242 -22.32 -4.47 -14.93
N SER A 243 -23.60 -4.33 -14.56
CA SER A 243 -24.22 -5.21 -13.56
C SER A 243 -24.26 -6.66 -14.04
N GLY A 244 -23.70 -7.58 -13.24
CA GLY A 244 -23.55 -8.99 -13.60
C GLY A 244 -22.24 -9.34 -14.32
N ALA A 245 -21.39 -8.35 -14.61
CA ALA A 245 -20.13 -8.57 -15.29
C ALA A 245 -19.19 -9.52 -14.54
N THR A 246 -18.44 -10.31 -15.30
CA THR A 246 -17.41 -11.24 -14.85
C THR A 246 -16.07 -10.91 -15.48
N MET A 247 -14.98 -11.37 -14.86
CA MET A 247 -13.66 -11.32 -15.48
C MET A 247 -13.64 -12.13 -16.78
N LEU A 248 -14.36 -13.27 -16.80
CA LEU A 248 -14.40 -14.20 -17.93
C LEU A 248 -15.04 -13.61 -19.20
N ASP A 249 -16.22 -13.00 -19.05
CA ASP A 249 -17.03 -12.63 -20.22
C ASP A 249 -16.88 -11.13 -20.58
N ASP A 250 -16.58 -10.26 -19.61
CA ASP A 250 -16.83 -8.81 -19.78
C ASP A 250 -15.57 -7.94 -19.66
N PHE A 251 -14.52 -8.38 -18.96
CA PHE A 251 -13.37 -7.51 -18.67
C PHE A 251 -12.68 -6.96 -19.92
N VAL A 252 -12.53 -7.78 -20.96
CA VAL A 252 -11.91 -7.37 -22.22
C VAL A 252 -12.75 -6.30 -22.93
N GLU A 253 -14.08 -6.41 -22.90
CA GLU A 253 -14.97 -5.40 -23.49
C GLU A 253 -14.94 -4.10 -22.68
N GLN A 254 -15.04 -4.18 -21.36
CA GLN A 254 -14.96 -2.98 -20.50
C GLN A 254 -13.63 -2.25 -20.68
N THR A 255 -12.51 -2.95 -20.80
CA THR A 255 -11.19 -2.32 -21.04
C THR A 255 -11.07 -1.68 -22.42
N GLN A 256 -11.73 -2.24 -23.45
CA GLN A 256 -11.85 -1.58 -24.76
C GLN A 256 -12.66 -0.28 -24.68
N GLN A 257 -13.76 -0.28 -23.93
CA GLN A 257 -14.58 0.91 -23.69
C GLN A 257 -13.76 1.98 -22.96
N ILE A 258 -13.04 1.61 -21.90
CA ILE A 258 -12.17 2.54 -21.16
C ILE A 258 -11.11 3.17 -22.06
N LYS A 259 -10.43 2.36 -22.89
CA LYS A 259 -9.47 2.89 -23.87
C LYS A 259 -10.13 3.91 -24.79
N ALA A 260 -11.28 3.57 -25.37
CA ALA A 260 -12.01 4.46 -26.27
C ALA A 260 -12.53 5.74 -25.58
N ASN A 261 -12.93 5.65 -24.31
CA ASN A 261 -13.50 6.75 -23.54
C ASN A 261 -12.43 7.70 -23.01
N LEU A 262 -11.29 7.17 -22.53
CA LEU A 262 -10.26 7.96 -21.85
C LEU A 262 -9.19 8.51 -22.78
N GLU A 263 -8.79 7.80 -23.85
CA GLU A 263 -7.76 8.29 -24.79
C GLU A 263 -8.05 9.71 -25.35
N PRO A 264 -9.30 10.07 -25.69
CA PRO A 264 -9.62 11.42 -26.17
C PRO A 264 -9.58 12.51 -25.07
N LEU A 265 -9.58 12.12 -23.80
CA LEU A 265 -9.62 13.03 -22.65
C LEU A 265 -8.22 13.46 -22.21
N ALA A 266 -8.16 14.50 -21.37
CA ALA A 266 -6.89 14.99 -20.83
C ALA A 266 -6.24 13.96 -19.90
N ALA A 267 -4.92 13.90 -19.98
CA ALA A 267 -4.07 13.13 -19.09
C ALA A 267 -3.50 14.00 -17.96
N PRO A 268 -3.06 13.43 -16.82
CA PRO A 268 -3.12 12.02 -16.45
C PRO A 268 -4.52 11.43 -16.31
N ARG A 269 -4.68 10.15 -16.67
CA ARG A 269 -5.95 9.42 -16.68
C ARG A 269 -5.97 8.39 -15.55
N TYR A 270 -7.14 8.02 -15.08
CA TYR A 270 -7.29 6.99 -14.06
C TYR A 270 -8.40 5.99 -14.39
N THR A 271 -8.13 4.70 -14.16
CA THR A 271 -9.16 3.68 -14.12
C THR A 271 -9.01 2.78 -12.90
N THR A 272 -10.13 2.48 -12.25
CA THR A 272 -10.21 1.39 -11.29
C THR A 272 -10.51 0.08 -11.99
N VAL A 273 -10.03 -1.03 -11.43
CA VAL A 273 -10.40 -2.40 -11.81
C VAL A 273 -10.84 -3.13 -10.55
N VAL A 274 -12.15 -3.26 -10.39
CA VAL A 274 -12.80 -3.98 -9.28
C VAL A 274 -13.83 -4.93 -9.87
N LEU A 275 -13.38 -6.10 -10.29
CA LEU A 275 -14.18 -7.09 -11.00
C LEU A 275 -13.75 -8.51 -10.58
N GLY A 276 -14.70 -9.44 -10.57
CA GLY A 276 -14.46 -10.84 -10.22
C GLY A 276 -15.46 -11.41 -9.23
N HIS A 277 -16.31 -10.57 -8.63
CA HIS A 277 -17.27 -11.03 -7.61
C HIS A 277 -18.31 -11.97 -8.23
N ASN A 278 -18.75 -11.71 -9.47
CA ASN A 278 -19.63 -12.63 -10.19
C ASN A 278 -18.92 -13.92 -10.66
N ASP A 279 -17.59 -13.96 -10.80
CA ASP A 279 -16.87 -15.23 -11.02
C ASP A 279 -16.95 -16.15 -9.80
N ILE A 280 -17.15 -15.58 -8.60
CA ILE A 280 -17.44 -16.33 -7.36
C ILE A 280 -18.95 -16.60 -7.21
N CYS A 281 -19.78 -15.61 -7.47
CA CYS A 281 -21.20 -15.59 -7.13
C CYS A 281 -22.14 -16.08 -8.24
N GLY A 282 -21.81 -15.85 -9.51
CA GLY A 282 -22.64 -16.13 -10.69
C GLY A 282 -22.68 -17.59 -11.14
N GLY A 283 -21.96 -18.47 -10.46
CA GLY A 283 -22.01 -19.91 -10.67
C GLY A 283 -23.34 -20.56 -10.26
N MET A 284 -23.45 -21.87 -10.51
CA MET A 284 -24.58 -22.73 -10.16
C MET A 284 -24.70 -22.94 -8.64
N ILE A 285 -25.92 -23.18 -8.15
CA ILE A 285 -26.14 -23.53 -6.74
C ILE A 285 -25.52 -24.90 -6.41
N ASP A 286 -25.66 -25.87 -7.32
CA ASP A 286 -25.10 -27.19 -7.15
C ASP A 286 -23.58 -27.15 -7.32
N LYS A 287 -22.85 -27.76 -6.39
CA LYS A 287 -21.39 -27.83 -6.45
C LYS A 287 -20.91 -28.66 -7.63
N LEU A 288 -21.55 -29.80 -7.86
CA LEU A 288 -21.19 -30.77 -8.90
C LEU A 288 -22.22 -30.72 -10.04
N ASN A 289 -21.74 -30.46 -11.25
CA ASN A 289 -22.54 -30.31 -12.46
C ASN A 289 -22.00 -31.24 -13.55
N ALA A 290 -22.86 -31.68 -14.47
CA ALA A 290 -22.42 -32.51 -15.60
C ALA A 290 -21.60 -31.70 -16.62
N SER A 291 -21.91 -30.41 -16.76
CA SER A 291 -21.28 -29.45 -17.65
C SER A 291 -21.55 -28.04 -17.15
N CYS A 292 -20.72 -27.08 -17.55
CA CYS A 292 -20.91 -25.66 -17.23
C CYS A 292 -21.30 -24.84 -18.47
N PRO A 293 -22.00 -23.71 -18.29
CA PRO A 293 -22.39 -22.82 -19.39
C PRO A 293 -21.21 -22.44 -20.30
N GLN A 294 -20.07 -22.05 -19.71
CA GLN A 294 -18.87 -21.65 -20.44
C GLN A 294 -17.83 -22.76 -20.60
N GLY A 295 -18.29 -24.03 -20.61
CA GLY A 295 -17.46 -25.16 -20.96
C GLY A 295 -16.22 -25.31 -20.07
N GLY A 296 -15.04 -25.41 -20.68
CA GLY A 296 -13.77 -25.67 -19.99
C GLY A 296 -13.21 -24.49 -19.19
N ASP A 297 -13.78 -23.30 -19.36
CA ASP A 297 -13.39 -22.11 -18.61
C ASP A 297 -14.13 -22.00 -17.26
N GLN A 298 -15.02 -22.95 -16.96
CA GLN A 298 -15.69 -23.08 -15.69
C GLN A 298 -15.49 -24.50 -15.11
N ASP A 299 -15.35 -24.61 -13.79
CA ASP A 299 -15.14 -25.91 -13.13
C ASP A 299 -16.48 -26.57 -12.74
N PRO A 300 -16.89 -27.68 -13.39
CA PRO A 300 -18.12 -28.40 -13.07
C PRO A 300 -18.16 -28.96 -11.66
N ASN A 301 -17.02 -29.07 -10.98
CA ASN A 301 -16.94 -29.57 -9.60
C ASN A 301 -16.93 -28.45 -8.55
N ARG A 302 -17.03 -27.19 -8.97
CA ARG A 302 -16.99 -26.02 -8.09
C ARG A 302 -18.03 -24.99 -8.50
N HIS A 303 -19.30 -25.41 -8.54
CA HIS A 303 -20.41 -24.51 -8.82
C HIS A 303 -20.32 -23.87 -10.21
N CYS A 304 -19.57 -24.43 -11.16
CA CYS A 304 -19.30 -23.78 -12.44
C CYS A 304 -18.73 -22.35 -12.31
N ARG A 305 -17.93 -22.10 -11.28
CA ARG A 305 -17.13 -20.87 -11.17
C ARG A 305 -16.05 -20.85 -12.25
N THR A 306 -15.64 -19.66 -12.66
CA THR A 306 -14.54 -19.42 -13.60
C THR A 306 -13.28 -20.15 -13.13
N THR A 307 -12.54 -20.81 -14.01
CA THR A 307 -11.28 -21.44 -13.62
C THR A 307 -10.21 -20.37 -13.36
N PRO A 308 -9.26 -20.59 -12.43
CA PRO A 308 -8.14 -19.66 -12.24
C PRO A 308 -7.38 -19.37 -13.54
N GLU A 309 -7.23 -20.38 -14.41
CA GLU A 309 -6.60 -20.21 -15.72
C GLU A 309 -7.38 -19.26 -16.63
N ALA A 310 -8.70 -19.42 -16.73
CA ALA A 310 -9.53 -18.53 -17.54
C ALA A 310 -9.58 -17.11 -16.97
N PHE A 311 -9.69 -16.98 -15.64
CA PHE A 311 -9.63 -15.69 -14.95
C PHE A 311 -8.32 -14.94 -15.23
N GLU A 312 -7.17 -15.62 -15.10
CA GLU A 312 -5.86 -15.01 -15.41
C GLU A 312 -5.73 -14.64 -16.90
N ARG A 313 -6.23 -15.51 -17.79
CA ARG A 313 -6.17 -15.28 -19.24
C ARG A 313 -6.90 -14.00 -19.62
N GLU A 314 -8.15 -13.83 -19.17
CA GLU A 314 -8.94 -12.63 -19.50
C GLU A 314 -8.40 -11.39 -18.80
N PHE A 315 -7.95 -11.52 -17.54
CA PHE A 315 -7.29 -10.41 -16.84
C PHE A 315 -6.04 -9.91 -17.60
N ARG A 316 -5.23 -10.81 -18.14
CA ARG A 316 -4.07 -10.40 -18.97
C ARG A 316 -4.50 -9.74 -20.27
N LYS A 317 -5.53 -10.25 -20.96
CA LYS A 317 -6.05 -9.65 -22.20
C LYS A 317 -6.55 -8.22 -21.98
N GLY A 318 -7.29 -7.98 -20.89
CA GLY A 318 -7.75 -6.63 -20.58
C GLY A 318 -6.61 -5.70 -20.14
N LEU A 319 -5.63 -6.19 -19.36
CA LEU A 319 -4.45 -5.39 -19.02
C LEU A 319 -3.62 -5.03 -20.26
N ASP A 320 -3.47 -5.94 -21.23
CA ASP A 320 -2.81 -5.66 -22.50
C ASP A 320 -3.42 -4.44 -23.21
N ILE A 321 -4.75 -4.30 -23.16
CA ILE A 321 -5.45 -3.14 -23.73
C ILE A 321 -5.16 -1.87 -22.91
N LEU A 322 -5.27 -1.95 -21.58
CA LEU A 322 -5.11 -0.79 -20.72
C LEU A 322 -3.67 -0.26 -20.72
N ILE A 323 -2.65 -1.13 -20.78
CA ILE A 323 -1.26 -0.67 -20.76
C ILE A 323 -0.85 0.11 -22.00
N GLU A 324 -1.59 0.00 -23.09
CA GLU A 324 -1.36 0.77 -24.32
C GLU A 324 -1.87 2.21 -24.21
N VAL A 325 -2.65 2.56 -23.18
CA VAL A 325 -3.17 3.91 -22.97
C VAL A 325 -2.11 4.77 -22.29
N PRO A 326 -1.58 5.83 -22.94
CA PRO A 326 -0.53 6.66 -22.37
C PRO A 326 -1.03 7.43 -21.14
N ASP A 327 -0.13 7.66 -20.18
CA ASP A 327 -0.38 8.41 -18.96
C ASP A 327 -1.62 7.92 -18.17
N LEU A 328 -1.92 6.62 -18.26
CA LEU A 328 -3.01 5.98 -17.52
C LEU A 328 -2.49 5.38 -16.22
N LYS A 329 -3.10 5.75 -15.11
CA LYS A 329 -3.00 5.01 -13.86
C LYS A 329 -4.06 3.92 -13.82
N ILE A 330 -3.64 2.68 -13.67
CA ILE A 330 -4.51 1.50 -13.57
C ILE A 330 -4.48 1.02 -12.11
N GLY A 331 -5.56 1.23 -11.39
CA GLY A 331 -5.72 0.79 -10.02
C GLY A 331 -6.49 -0.51 -9.92
N VAL A 332 -5.79 -1.63 -9.73
CA VAL A 332 -6.41 -2.95 -9.56
C VAL A 332 -6.64 -3.23 -8.08
N ALA A 333 -7.85 -3.59 -7.69
CA ALA A 333 -8.14 -4.02 -6.33
C ALA A 333 -8.56 -5.48 -6.27
N SER A 334 -8.29 -6.13 -5.15
CA SER A 334 -8.81 -7.47 -4.89
C SER A 334 -10.34 -7.48 -4.71
N LEU A 335 -10.90 -8.68 -4.80
CA LEU A 335 -12.31 -8.89 -4.50
C LEU A 335 -12.60 -8.56 -3.03
N VAL A 336 -13.82 -8.13 -2.75
CA VAL A 336 -14.35 -8.18 -1.39
C VAL A 336 -14.48 -9.66 -1.00
N ARG A 337 -14.14 -10.03 0.23
CA ARG A 337 -14.40 -11.40 0.73
C ARG A 337 -15.91 -11.61 0.88
N VAL A 338 -16.61 -11.92 -0.21
CA VAL A 338 -18.08 -12.10 -0.25
C VAL A 338 -18.59 -13.14 0.76
N SER A 339 -17.74 -14.09 1.17
CA SER A 339 -18.02 -15.05 2.25
C SER A 339 -18.34 -14.40 3.60
N GLN A 340 -17.88 -13.17 3.85
CA GLN A 340 -18.24 -12.42 5.05
C GLN A 340 -19.73 -12.07 5.11
N LEU A 341 -20.48 -12.11 3.99
CA LEU A 341 -21.95 -11.96 4.01
C LEU A 341 -22.59 -12.96 4.97
N CYS A 342 -22.04 -14.17 5.07
CA CYS A 342 -22.54 -15.21 5.97
C CYS A 342 -22.42 -14.86 7.46
N ASN A 343 -21.72 -13.79 7.84
CA ASN A 343 -21.74 -13.24 9.20
C ASN A 343 -23.01 -12.43 9.50
N HIS A 344 -23.73 -11.98 8.45
CA HIS A 344 -24.81 -11.01 8.53
C HIS A 344 -26.17 -11.60 8.16
N THR A 345 -26.36 -12.91 8.36
CA THR A 345 -27.63 -13.62 8.07
C THR A 345 -28.83 -13.03 8.83
N GLN A 346 -28.60 -12.37 9.96
CA GLN A 346 -29.63 -11.77 10.81
C GLN A 346 -29.95 -10.33 10.47
N LYS A 347 -29.23 -9.71 9.52
CA LYS A 347 -29.53 -8.36 9.06
C LYS A 347 -30.97 -8.34 8.54
N ALA A 348 -31.77 -7.40 9.03
CA ALA A 348 -33.14 -7.23 8.58
C ALA A 348 -33.18 -6.57 7.20
N SER A 349 -33.99 -7.13 6.29
CA SER A 349 -34.34 -6.44 5.05
C SER A 349 -35.21 -5.22 5.32
N CYS A 350 -35.02 -4.18 4.53
CA CYS A 350 -35.83 -2.96 4.54
C CYS A 350 -36.85 -2.91 3.40
N VAL A 351 -36.87 -3.92 2.52
CA VAL A 351 -37.88 -4.01 1.46
C VAL A 351 -39.23 -4.32 2.07
N ASN A 352 -40.24 -3.56 1.67
CA ASN A 352 -41.62 -3.84 2.00
C ASN A 352 -42.42 -3.91 0.69
N ASP A 353 -42.36 -5.05 0.02
CA ASP A 353 -43.07 -5.31 -1.22
C ASP A 353 -43.96 -6.57 -1.12
N GLU A 354 -44.57 -6.99 -2.23
CA GLU A 354 -45.45 -8.15 -2.24
C GLU A 354 -44.73 -9.49 -1.98
N ARG A 355 -43.40 -9.54 -2.09
CA ARG A 355 -42.57 -10.76 -2.03
C ARG A 355 -41.77 -10.87 -0.75
N VAL A 356 -41.32 -9.74 -0.20
CA VAL A 356 -40.49 -9.64 1.00
C VAL A 356 -41.06 -8.57 1.91
N GLN A 357 -41.33 -8.95 3.16
CA GLN A 357 -41.74 -8.02 4.20
C GLN A 357 -40.51 -7.41 4.88
N ALA A 358 -40.63 -6.15 5.29
CA ALA A 358 -39.58 -5.51 6.07
C ALA A 358 -39.36 -6.27 7.38
N GLY A 359 -38.11 -6.46 7.76
CA GLY A 359 -37.74 -7.23 8.96
C GLY A 359 -37.41 -8.70 8.70
N VAL A 360 -37.63 -9.25 7.50
CA VAL A 360 -37.19 -10.61 7.16
C VAL A 360 -35.66 -10.67 7.20
N PRO A 361 -35.05 -11.63 7.93
CA PRO A 361 -33.60 -11.79 7.96
C PRO A 361 -33.03 -12.11 6.58
N CYS A 362 -31.88 -11.53 6.24
CA CYS A 362 -31.19 -11.73 4.97
C CYS A 362 -30.90 -13.22 4.68
N GLY A 363 -30.58 -14.01 5.71
CA GLY A 363 -30.36 -15.45 5.55
C GLY A 363 -31.60 -16.20 5.07
N GLU A 364 -32.81 -15.77 5.47
CA GLU A 364 -34.06 -16.35 4.95
C GLU A 364 -34.28 -15.94 3.49
N ILE A 365 -34.02 -14.67 3.15
CA ILE A 365 -34.11 -14.19 1.76
C ILE A 365 -33.19 -14.99 0.84
N TRP A 366 -31.95 -15.24 1.25
CA TRP A 366 -31.01 -16.03 0.45
C TRP A 366 -31.46 -17.49 0.28
N GLN A 367 -32.05 -18.11 1.30
CA GLN A 367 -32.60 -19.48 1.22
C GLN A 367 -33.78 -19.59 0.25
N PHE A 368 -34.62 -18.56 0.17
CA PHE A 368 -35.77 -18.54 -0.73
C PHE A 368 -35.45 -18.03 -2.15
N ALA A 369 -34.37 -17.27 -2.33
CA ALA A 369 -34.00 -16.69 -3.62
C ALA A 369 -33.93 -17.71 -4.78
N PRO A 370 -33.39 -18.93 -4.61
CA PRO A 370 -33.40 -19.96 -5.65
C PRO A 370 -34.78 -20.36 -6.19
N LEU A 371 -35.86 -20.11 -5.44
CA LEU A 371 -37.23 -20.43 -5.88
C LEU A 371 -37.79 -19.40 -6.88
N VAL A 372 -37.18 -18.21 -6.95
CA VAL A 372 -37.67 -17.06 -7.74
C VAL A 372 -36.63 -16.49 -8.71
N ARG A 373 -35.35 -16.80 -8.51
CA ARG A 373 -34.23 -16.40 -9.36
C ARG A 373 -33.33 -17.62 -9.59
N GLU A 374 -33.06 -17.90 -10.86
CA GLU A 374 -32.06 -18.92 -11.25
C GLU A 374 -30.71 -18.59 -10.60
N ASN A 375 -30.13 -19.56 -9.90
CA ASN A 375 -28.90 -19.43 -9.11
C ASN A 375 -28.95 -18.54 -7.85
N GLY A 376 -30.13 -18.03 -7.46
CA GLY A 376 -30.30 -17.25 -6.23
C GLY A 376 -29.51 -15.93 -6.20
N ILE A 377 -29.20 -15.43 -5.00
CA ILE A 377 -28.37 -14.22 -4.79
C ILE A 377 -26.99 -14.67 -4.32
N CYS A 378 -26.02 -14.80 -5.24
CA CYS A 378 -24.76 -15.50 -4.94
C CYS A 378 -25.01 -16.91 -4.37
N GLY A 379 -25.94 -17.66 -4.97
CA GLY A 379 -26.47 -18.91 -4.41
C GLY A 379 -25.43 -20.04 -4.33
N SER A 380 -24.28 -19.91 -4.99
CA SER A 380 -23.12 -20.80 -4.76
C SER A 380 -22.52 -20.67 -3.35
N LEU A 381 -22.84 -19.59 -2.62
CA LEU A 381 -22.40 -19.30 -1.25
C LEU A 381 -23.58 -19.18 -0.27
N THR A 382 -24.52 -18.28 -0.55
CA THR A 382 -25.50 -17.77 0.43
C THR A 382 -26.70 -18.68 0.66
N SER A 383 -26.91 -19.69 -0.20
CA SER A 383 -28.09 -20.57 -0.14
C SER A 383 -28.23 -21.29 1.20
N ASP A 384 -27.11 -21.58 1.86
CA ASP A 384 -27.08 -22.15 3.21
C ASP A 384 -25.94 -21.60 4.10
N CYS A 385 -24.97 -20.86 3.55
CA CYS A 385 -23.82 -20.35 4.30
C CYS A 385 -23.07 -21.42 5.10
N SER A 386 -23.10 -22.68 4.64
CA SER A 386 -22.38 -23.79 5.24
C SER A 386 -20.87 -23.56 5.22
N ASP A 387 -20.19 -24.18 6.17
CA ASP A 387 -18.72 -24.14 6.26
C ASP A 387 -18.06 -24.62 4.95
N GLU A 388 -18.65 -25.61 4.25
CA GLU A 388 -18.17 -26.06 2.94
C GLU A 388 -18.24 -24.94 1.89
N ARG A 389 -19.39 -24.26 1.76
CA ARG A 389 -19.56 -23.16 0.80
C ARG A 389 -18.68 -21.96 1.11
N ILE A 390 -18.52 -21.64 2.40
CA ILE A 390 -17.63 -20.56 2.85
C ILE A 390 -16.19 -20.88 2.50
N ALA A 391 -15.72 -22.09 2.84
CA ALA A 391 -14.36 -22.52 2.54
C ALA A 391 -14.10 -22.55 1.02
N ASP A 392 -15.05 -23.06 0.24
CA ASP A 392 -14.94 -23.13 -1.22
C ASP A 392 -14.89 -21.73 -1.85
N ALA A 393 -15.80 -20.83 -1.46
CA ALA A 393 -15.85 -19.46 -1.96
C ALA A 393 -14.58 -18.69 -1.58
N TYR A 394 -14.15 -18.77 -0.32
CA TYR A 394 -12.92 -18.12 0.15
C TYR A 394 -11.69 -18.63 -0.59
N THR A 395 -11.55 -19.96 -0.73
CA THR A 395 -10.37 -20.56 -1.36
C THR A 395 -10.29 -20.17 -2.84
N MET A 396 -11.41 -20.14 -3.55
CA MET A 396 -11.43 -19.70 -4.95
C MET A 396 -11.17 -18.19 -5.08
N ALA A 397 -11.83 -17.36 -4.26
CA ALA A 397 -11.63 -15.92 -4.29
C ALA A 397 -10.18 -15.52 -3.94
N ARG A 398 -9.52 -16.29 -3.07
CA ARG A 398 -8.10 -16.14 -2.77
C ARG A 398 -7.23 -16.43 -4.00
N GLN A 399 -7.56 -17.44 -4.81
CA GLN A 399 -6.83 -17.71 -6.05
C GLN A 399 -6.96 -16.55 -7.04
N TYR A 400 -8.16 -15.99 -7.20
CA TYR A 400 -8.35 -14.81 -8.04
C TYR A 400 -7.60 -13.59 -7.51
N ARG A 401 -7.64 -13.33 -6.19
CA ARG A 401 -6.83 -12.29 -5.54
C ARG A 401 -5.35 -12.47 -5.85
N ASP A 402 -4.81 -13.68 -5.68
CA ASP A 402 -3.39 -13.98 -5.90
C ASP A 402 -3.00 -13.77 -7.38
N ILE A 403 -3.92 -14.05 -8.31
CA ILE A 403 -3.76 -13.72 -9.74
C ILE A 403 -3.75 -12.21 -9.95
N LEU A 404 -4.75 -11.49 -9.45
CA LEU A 404 -4.84 -10.03 -9.59
C LEU A 404 -3.56 -9.35 -9.07
N GLU A 405 -3.10 -9.74 -7.88
CA GLU A 405 -1.89 -9.19 -7.27
C GLU A 405 -0.65 -9.47 -8.12
N ARG A 406 -0.37 -10.76 -8.38
CA ARG A 406 0.84 -11.16 -9.09
C ARG A 406 0.89 -10.57 -10.50
N VAL A 407 -0.18 -10.66 -11.26
CA VAL A 407 -0.22 -10.16 -12.64
C VAL A 407 -0.13 -8.65 -12.67
N THR A 408 -0.75 -7.93 -11.72
CA THR A 408 -0.60 -6.47 -11.63
C THR A 408 0.86 -6.08 -11.39
N TYR A 409 1.57 -6.76 -10.49
CA TYR A 409 3.00 -6.49 -10.26
C TYR A 409 3.89 -6.87 -11.46
N GLU A 410 3.59 -7.97 -12.15
CA GLU A 410 4.27 -8.33 -13.40
C GLU A 410 4.12 -7.21 -14.45
N TYR A 411 2.92 -6.67 -14.64
CA TYR A 411 2.66 -5.58 -15.60
C TYR A 411 3.21 -4.23 -15.13
N ALA A 412 3.19 -3.95 -13.83
CA ALA A 412 3.80 -2.76 -13.24
C ALA A 412 5.30 -2.70 -13.53
N ALA A 413 5.98 -3.85 -13.49
CA ALA A 413 7.42 -3.97 -13.73
C ALA A 413 7.84 -3.84 -15.21
N ILE A 414 6.90 -3.87 -16.17
CA ILE A 414 7.20 -3.66 -17.59
C ILE A 414 7.72 -2.21 -17.77
N PRO A 415 8.91 -2.02 -18.35
CA PRO A 415 9.38 -0.68 -18.73
C PRO A 415 8.52 -0.08 -19.85
N ALA A 416 8.37 1.24 -19.88
CA ALA A 416 7.69 1.91 -20.99
C ALA A 416 8.35 1.57 -22.34
N GLY A 417 7.52 1.36 -23.37
CA GLY A 417 7.92 0.88 -24.70
C GLY A 417 8.19 -0.62 -24.81
N HIS A 418 8.24 -1.37 -23.71
CA HIS A 418 8.46 -2.82 -23.74
C HIS A 418 7.13 -3.59 -23.82
N ALA A 419 7.19 -4.78 -24.41
CA ALA A 419 6.03 -5.66 -24.55
C ALA A 419 5.74 -6.44 -23.24
N SER A 420 4.47 -6.71 -22.96
CA SER A 420 4.04 -7.60 -21.89
C SER A 420 4.44 -9.06 -22.16
N PRO A 421 4.57 -9.91 -21.11
CA PRO A 421 4.97 -11.30 -21.28
C PRO A 421 3.96 -12.10 -22.12
N THR A 422 4.43 -12.76 -23.18
CA THR A 422 3.60 -13.65 -23.99
C THR A 422 3.53 -15.05 -23.40
N LEU A 423 2.32 -15.52 -23.11
CA LEU A 423 2.04 -16.80 -22.45
C LEU A 423 0.96 -17.58 -23.21
N VAL A 424 0.89 -18.90 -22.97
CA VAL A 424 -0.25 -19.72 -23.40
C VAL A 424 -1.02 -20.16 -22.16
N ILE A 425 -2.26 -19.68 -21.99
CA ILE A 425 -3.12 -19.95 -20.83
C ILE A 425 -4.46 -20.45 -21.35
N GLY A 426 -4.94 -21.59 -20.83
CA GLY A 426 -6.17 -22.20 -21.32
C GLY A 426 -6.13 -22.59 -22.82
N GLY A 427 -4.93 -22.75 -23.40
CA GLY A 427 -4.76 -23.04 -24.83
C GLY A 427 -4.75 -21.81 -25.75
N GLU A 428 -4.88 -20.60 -25.20
CA GLU A 428 -4.84 -19.35 -25.93
C GLU A 428 -3.57 -18.56 -25.65
N GLN A 429 -3.05 -17.87 -26.67
CA GLN A 429 -1.92 -16.97 -26.52
C GLN A 429 -2.40 -15.60 -26.01
N VAL A 430 -1.79 -15.11 -24.93
CA VAL A 430 -2.04 -13.79 -24.33
C VAL A 430 -0.72 -13.03 -24.14
N GLY A 431 -0.76 -11.71 -24.02
CA GLY A 431 0.43 -10.87 -23.88
C GLY A 431 0.98 -10.36 -25.21
N GLY A 432 2.01 -9.52 -25.12
CA GLY A 432 2.70 -8.90 -26.25
C GLY A 432 2.33 -7.44 -26.52
N ALA A 433 1.41 -6.85 -25.75
CA ALA A 433 1.08 -5.43 -25.87
C ALA A 433 2.21 -4.53 -25.36
N SER A 434 2.45 -3.40 -26.01
CA SER A 434 3.51 -2.46 -25.63
C SER A 434 3.00 -1.49 -24.57
N LYS A 435 3.67 -1.40 -23.43
CA LYS A 435 3.30 -0.45 -22.38
C LYS A 435 3.61 0.97 -22.83
N ALA A 436 2.60 1.83 -22.86
CA ALA A 436 2.76 3.23 -23.23
C ALA A 436 3.52 4.04 -22.18
N ASP A 437 4.05 5.18 -22.61
CA ASP A 437 4.73 6.12 -21.73
C ASP A 437 3.76 6.67 -20.66
N GLY A 438 4.27 6.85 -19.45
CA GLY A 438 3.48 7.34 -18.32
C GLY A 438 2.54 6.30 -17.69
N THR A 439 2.23 5.19 -18.35
CA THR A 439 1.27 4.20 -17.80
C THR A 439 1.81 3.50 -16.56
N GLN A 440 1.03 3.52 -15.46
CA GLN A 440 1.40 2.89 -14.20
C GLN A 440 0.30 1.98 -13.69
N LEU A 441 0.69 0.94 -12.96
CA LEU A 441 -0.22 -0.01 -12.35
C LEU A 441 0.06 -0.07 -10.86
N SER A 442 -1.01 -0.18 -10.08
CA SER A 442 -0.93 -0.42 -8.64
C SER A 442 -1.97 -1.44 -8.23
N PHE A 443 -1.57 -2.32 -7.31
CA PHE A 443 -2.49 -3.23 -6.65
C PHE A 443 -2.87 -2.72 -5.25
N SER A 444 -4.11 -2.96 -4.85
CA SER A 444 -4.57 -2.78 -3.46
C SER A 444 -5.29 -4.03 -2.99
N ASN A 445 -4.95 -4.47 -1.78
CA ASN A 445 -5.66 -5.55 -1.11
C ASN A 445 -6.74 -5.03 -0.12
N ALA A 446 -7.04 -3.73 -0.12
CA ALA A 446 -7.83 -3.10 0.94
C ALA A 446 -9.24 -3.68 1.08
N SER A 447 -9.93 -3.92 -0.03
CA SER A 447 -11.26 -4.56 -0.07
C SER A 447 -11.28 -5.99 0.47
N TRP A 448 -10.19 -6.75 0.27
CA TRP A 448 -10.05 -8.10 0.79
C TRP A 448 -9.70 -8.12 2.27
N GLU A 449 -8.86 -7.19 2.73
CA GLU A 449 -8.40 -7.15 4.11
C GLU A 449 -9.44 -6.55 5.05
N TYR A 450 -10.36 -5.71 4.57
CA TYR A 450 -11.33 -5.04 5.42
C TYR A 450 -12.45 -5.98 5.90
N LYS A 451 -12.77 -5.92 7.20
CA LYS A 451 -13.93 -6.58 7.79
C LYS A 451 -15.16 -5.68 7.73
N PHE A 452 -16.06 -5.92 6.78
CA PHE A 452 -17.27 -5.10 6.66
C PHE A 452 -18.34 -5.47 7.68
N THR A 453 -19.14 -4.48 8.05
CA THR A 453 -20.25 -4.58 9.01
C THR A 453 -21.58 -4.73 8.31
N GLU A 454 -22.63 -5.10 9.05
CA GLU A 454 -23.98 -5.20 8.50
C GLU A 454 -24.50 -3.87 7.90
N GLN A 455 -23.98 -2.72 8.34
CA GLN A 455 -24.40 -1.41 7.86
C GLN A 455 -23.85 -1.09 6.47
N ASP A 456 -22.75 -1.74 6.10
CA ASP A 456 -22.10 -1.56 4.82
C ASP A 456 -22.81 -2.38 3.72
N VAL A 457 -23.68 -3.32 4.11
CA VAL A 457 -24.51 -4.12 3.21
C VAL A 457 -25.89 -3.46 3.04
N SER A 458 -26.39 -3.41 1.81
CA SER A 458 -27.73 -2.94 1.49
C SER A 458 -28.77 -3.88 2.10
N CYS A 459 -29.77 -3.30 2.78
CA CYS A 459 -30.92 -4.07 3.27
C CYS A 459 -31.99 -4.31 2.18
N CYS A 460 -31.81 -3.70 1.00
CA CYS A 460 -32.75 -3.87 -0.12
C CYS A 460 -32.62 -5.26 -0.74
N ASP A 461 -31.40 -5.69 -1.05
CA ASP A 461 -31.15 -7.01 -1.64
C ASP A 461 -30.31 -7.94 -0.75
N CYS A 462 -29.93 -7.46 0.44
CA CYS A 462 -29.10 -8.22 1.36
C CYS A 462 -27.77 -8.68 0.74
N PHE A 463 -27.20 -7.92 -0.20
CA PHE A 463 -26.04 -8.40 -0.93
C PHE A 463 -25.07 -7.29 -1.32
N HIS A 464 -25.54 -6.29 -2.06
CA HIS A 464 -24.67 -5.22 -2.56
C HIS A 464 -24.33 -4.22 -1.44
N PRO A 465 -23.28 -3.39 -1.61
CA PRO A 465 -22.99 -2.34 -0.66
C PRO A 465 -24.10 -1.29 -0.59
N SER A 466 -24.44 -0.84 0.62
CA SER A 466 -25.29 0.35 0.83
C SER A 466 -24.55 1.63 0.44
N SER A 467 -25.19 2.81 0.42
CA SER A 467 -24.47 4.11 0.23
C SER A 467 -23.32 4.30 1.23
N ARG A 468 -23.48 3.81 2.46
CA ARG A 468 -22.38 3.75 3.44
C ARG A 468 -21.26 2.82 2.96
N GLY A 469 -21.60 1.63 2.47
CA GLY A 469 -20.66 0.69 1.86
C GLY A 469 -19.95 1.25 0.62
N GLN A 470 -20.63 2.03 -0.22
CA GLN A 470 -20.07 2.74 -1.36
C GLN A 470 -19.03 3.79 -0.92
N THR A 471 -19.38 4.64 0.07
CA THR A 471 -18.44 5.60 0.67
C THR A 471 -17.22 4.91 1.26
N LEU A 472 -17.45 3.78 1.94
CA LEU A 472 -16.39 2.96 2.53
C LEU A 472 -15.46 2.41 1.45
N ALA A 473 -15.99 1.79 0.39
CA ALA A 473 -15.21 1.27 -0.73
C ALA A 473 -14.35 2.36 -1.36
N SER A 474 -14.94 3.54 -1.62
CA SER A 474 -14.23 4.72 -2.11
C SER A 474 -13.04 5.08 -1.21
N ARG A 475 -13.26 5.23 0.11
CA ARG A 475 -12.23 5.58 1.09
C ARG A 475 -11.10 4.54 1.13
N LEU A 476 -11.46 3.26 1.29
CA LEU A 476 -10.50 2.17 1.46
C LEU A 476 -9.63 1.99 0.21
N LEU A 477 -10.24 2.09 -0.97
CA LEU A 477 -9.52 1.94 -2.23
C LEU A 477 -8.78 3.22 -2.63
N PHE A 478 -9.08 4.38 -2.03
CA PHE A 478 -8.35 5.61 -2.32
C PHE A 478 -7.06 5.69 -1.50
N ASP A 479 -7.15 5.90 -0.20
CA ASP A 479 -5.99 6.11 0.69
C ASP A 479 -5.47 4.81 1.33
N GLY A 480 -6.28 3.76 1.35
CA GLY A 480 -6.04 2.62 2.22
C GLY A 480 -6.53 2.89 3.64
N PHE A 481 -6.08 2.06 4.58
CA PHE A 481 -6.43 2.19 5.98
C PHE A 481 -5.40 1.52 6.88
N THR A 482 -5.45 1.83 8.17
CA THR A 482 -4.62 1.17 9.18
C THR A 482 -5.50 0.28 10.05
N CYS A 483 -5.14 -1.00 10.14
CA CYS A 483 -5.81 -1.98 10.97
C CYS A 483 -5.93 -1.46 12.41
N SER A 484 -7.17 -1.33 12.90
CA SER A 484 -7.49 -0.74 14.21
C SER A 484 -8.87 -1.20 14.68
N GLU A 485 -9.29 -0.80 15.88
CA GLU A 485 -10.67 -1.06 16.36
C GLU A 485 -11.74 -0.40 15.47
N GLY A 486 -11.42 0.71 14.79
CA GLY A 486 -12.34 1.39 13.89
C GLY A 486 -12.35 0.83 12.47
N ASP A 487 -11.18 0.37 12.00
CA ASP A 487 -11.00 -0.25 10.69
C ASP A 487 -10.37 -1.64 10.88
N VAL A 488 -11.22 -2.63 11.13
CA VAL A 488 -10.79 -3.99 11.48
C VAL A 488 -10.30 -4.72 10.24
N CYS A 489 -9.09 -5.27 10.32
CA CYS A 489 -8.55 -6.14 9.29
C CYS A 489 -8.86 -7.61 9.56
N CYS A 490 -8.94 -8.39 8.50
CA CYS A 490 -9.05 -9.82 8.56
C CYS A 490 -7.68 -10.48 8.71
N GLY A 491 -7.40 -10.99 9.90
CA GLY A 491 -6.22 -11.79 10.18
C GLY A 491 -6.25 -13.14 9.46
N GLU A 492 -5.07 -13.74 9.28
CA GLU A 492 -4.93 -15.08 8.73
C GLU A 492 -5.00 -16.14 9.83
N SER A 493 -5.67 -17.24 9.52
CA SER A 493 -5.71 -18.47 10.33
C SER A 493 -5.43 -19.70 9.46
N GLY A 494 -5.25 -20.86 10.10
CA GLY A 494 -5.10 -22.14 9.39
C GLY A 494 -6.41 -22.71 8.80
N SER A 495 -7.54 -22.01 8.96
CA SER A 495 -8.88 -22.48 8.59
C SER A 495 -9.47 -21.60 7.49
N ALA A 496 -9.85 -22.21 6.36
CA ALA A 496 -10.48 -21.50 5.25
C ALA A 496 -11.85 -20.90 5.65
N VAL A 497 -12.57 -21.55 6.57
CA VAL A 497 -13.85 -21.06 7.09
C VAL A 497 -13.62 -19.80 7.92
N ASP A 498 -12.66 -19.84 8.83
CA ASP A 498 -12.31 -18.71 9.70
C ASP A 498 -11.78 -17.52 8.89
N ASN A 499 -10.94 -17.78 7.88
CA ASN A 499 -10.45 -16.72 7.00
C ASN A 499 -11.56 -16.15 6.10
N GLY A 500 -12.47 -17.01 5.62
CA GLY A 500 -13.64 -16.63 4.84
C GLY A 500 -14.63 -15.78 5.62
N ARG A 501 -14.82 -16.08 6.91
CA ARG A 501 -15.65 -15.29 7.83
C ARG A 501 -14.91 -14.13 8.47
N CYS A 502 -13.59 -14.04 8.34
CA CYS A 502 -12.81 -13.03 9.04
C CYS A 502 -13.02 -13.10 10.58
N THR A 503 -12.95 -14.31 11.14
CA THR A 503 -13.13 -14.53 12.59
C THR A 503 -11.89 -14.14 13.39
N THR A 504 -10.70 -14.27 12.77
CA THR A 504 -9.46 -13.71 13.31
C THR A 504 -9.35 -12.26 12.85
N GLU A 505 -9.26 -11.34 13.80
CA GLU A 505 -9.13 -9.91 13.55
C GLU A 505 -7.69 -9.46 13.77
N ASP A 506 -7.24 -8.54 12.92
CA ASP A 506 -5.99 -7.80 13.07
C ASP A 506 -6.35 -6.33 13.32
N THR A 507 -5.98 -5.84 14.50
CA THR A 507 -6.11 -4.43 14.91
C THR A 507 -4.74 -3.86 15.26
N GLY A 508 -3.65 -4.55 14.90
CA GLY A 508 -2.28 -4.26 15.34
C GLY A 508 -1.58 -3.13 14.59
N GLY A 509 -2.32 -2.19 14.01
CA GLY A 509 -1.72 -0.99 13.40
C GLY A 509 -1.08 -1.22 12.02
N ARG A 510 -1.26 -2.38 11.40
CA ARG A 510 -0.75 -2.65 10.04
C ARG A 510 -1.44 -1.73 9.02
N PHE A 511 -0.64 -1.07 8.18
CA PHE A 511 -1.17 -0.29 7.07
C PHE A 511 -1.48 -1.18 5.86
N VAL A 512 -2.69 -1.04 5.31
CA VAL A 512 -3.13 -1.66 4.06
C VAL A 512 -3.30 -0.57 3.02
N PRO A 513 -2.46 -0.52 1.98
CA PRO A 513 -2.46 0.58 1.03
C PRO A 513 -3.66 0.56 0.09
N GLY A 514 -4.19 1.73 -0.24
CA GLY A 514 -5.16 1.96 -1.31
C GLY A 514 -4.51 1.99 -2.69
N LEU A 515 -5.19 2.63 -3.64
CA LEU A 515 -4.74 2.82 -5.02
C LEU A 515 -3.95 4.14 -5.19
N PHE A 516 -4.05 5.09 -4.25
CA PHE A 516 -3.35 6.37 -4.24
C PHE A 516 -2.36 6.54 -3.07
#